data_AF-A0A437UBQ5-F1
#
_entry.id   AF-A0A437UBQ5-F1
#
_cell.length_a   1.000
_cell.length_b   1.000
_cell.length_c   1.000
_cell.angle_alpha   90.00
_cell.angle_beta   90.00
_cell.angle_gamma   90.00
#
_symmetry.space_group_name_H-M   'P 1'
#
loop_
_entity.id
_entity.type
_entity.pdbx_description
1 polymer ?
#
loop_
_entity_poly.entity_id
_entity_poly.type
_entity_poly.pdbx_seq_one_letter_code
_entity_poly.pdbx_strand_id
1 'polypeptide(L)'
;MLNFPFRQLGQYEDLELEGLYYNRFRYYDCTIGNYISQDPIGLMGKNPTFYGYVHDSNSWVDVFGLTIDAYGGYFSRKALRTEIHNAKRPTKGSSMHATKHIQATSMDDAMERSIKGAGGKPEASYFPDVANNNFNNFEKTAAFDAARNGNVIERGGGNKFLIYEHKAGDIGFNNGVRTRFMRIELTSYTIHSHPISEADARKYLKGCDK
;
A
#
# COMPACT_ATOMS: atom_id res chain seq x y z
N MET A 1 -39.94 -15.90 24.21
CA MET A 1 -38.66 -15.20 24.40
C MET A 1 -38.28 -14.54 23.09
N LEU A 2 -37.82 -13.28 23.13
CA LEU A 2 -37.30 -12.62 21.93
C LEU A 2 -35.95 -13.25 21.62
N ASN A 3 -35.85 -13.95 20.49
CA ASN A 3 -34.60 -14.55 20.08
C ASN A 3 -33.77 -13.49 19.33
N PHE A 4 -32.57 -13.21 19.83
CA PHE A 4 -31.66 -12.25 19.20
C PHE A 4 -30.57 -13.04 18.46
N PRO A 5 -30.63 -13.11 17.12
CA PRO A 5 -29.80 -14.02 16.37
C PRO A 5 -28.37 -13.50 16.17
N PHE A 6 -28.07 -12.25 16.52
CA PHE A 6 -26.71 -11.73 16.42
C PHE A 6 -25.87 -12.22 17.60
N ARG A 7 -24.67 -12.74 17.27
CA ARG A 7 -23.69 -13.22 18.24
C ARG A 7 -22.52 -12.24 18.33
N GLN A 8 -21.30 -12.69 18.07
CA GLN A 8 -20.16 -11.78 17.92
C GLN A 8 -20.28 -10.97 16.62
N LEU A 9 -19.44 -9.94 16.48
CA LEU A 9 -19.42 -9.08 15.29
C LEU A 9 -19.28 -9.91 14.00
N GLY A 10 -20.28 -9.83 13.12
CA GLY A 10 -20.33 -10.58 11.85
C GLY A 10 -20.96 -11.97 11.92
N GLN A 11 -21.34 -12.44 13.12
CA GLN A 11 -21.93 -13.77 13.33
C GLN A 11 -23.44 -13.72 13.53
N TYR A 12 -24.14 -14.63 12.85
CA TYR A 12 -25.57 -14.87 12.97
C TYR A 12 -25.80 -16.30 13.42
N GLU A 13 -26.55 -16.52 14.50
CA GLU A 13 -26.91 -17.85 14.94
C GLU A 13 -27.88 -18.50 13.95
N ASP A 14 -27.51 -19.69 13.49
CA ASP A 14 -28.42 -20.55 12.77
C ASP A 14 -29.26 -21.33 13.78
N LEU A 15 -30.56 -21.03 13.83
CA LEU A 15 -31.47 -21.60 14.82
C LEU A 15 -31.82 -23.07 14.55
N GLU A 16 -31.58 -23.54 13.32
CA GLU A 16 -31.76 -24.94 12.97
C GLU A 16 -30.52 -25.78 13.32
N LEU A 17 -29.37 -25.12 13.50
CA LEU A 17 -28.08 -25.75 13.76
C LEU A 17 -27.53 -25.27 15.12
N GLU A 18 -27.94 -25.95 16.18
CA GLU A 18 -27.59 -25.60 17.55
C GLU A 18 -26.07 -25.46 17.73
N GLY A 19 -25.63 -24.29 18.22
CA GLY A 19 -24.22 -23.99 18.44
C GLY A 19 -23.42 -23.58 17.21
N LEU A 20 -24.04 -23.52 16.02
CA LEU A 20 -23.40 -23.04 14.79
C LEU A 20 -23.82 -21.61 14.44
N TYR A 21 -22.81 -20.77 14.22
CA TYR A 21 -22.98 -19.38 13.85
C TYR A 21 -22.47 -19.15 12.43
N TYR A 22 -23.35 -18.65 11.56
CA TYR A 22 -22.99 -18.23 10.22
C TYR A 22 -22.16 -16.96 10.26
N ASN A 23 -20.93 -17.03 9.74
CA ASN A 23 -20.01 -15.91 9.57
C ASN A 23 -19.64 -15.76 8.08
N ARG A 24 -20.60 -15.25 7.32
CA ARG A 24 -20.56 -14.95 5.87
C ARG A 24 -20.07 -16.08 4.96
N PHE A 25 -18.79 -16.43 4.98
CA PHE A 25 -18.24 -17.49 4.13
C PHE A 25 -18.06 -18.83 4.85
N ARG A 26 -18.22 -18.86 6.19
CA ARG A 26 -18.02 -20.08 7.00
C ARG A 26 -19.01 -20.18 8.16
N TYR A 27 -19.21 -21.40 8.64
CA TYR A 27 -19.92 -21.68 9.90
C TYR A 27 -18.91 -21.84 11.03
N TYR A 28 -19.12 -21.10 12.12
CA TYR A 28 -18.34 -21.11 13.35
C TYR A 28 -19.07 -21.93 14.41
N ASP A 29 -18.39 -22.91 14.99
CA ASP A 29 -18.89 -23.69 16.11
C ASP A 29 -18.43 -23.06 17.42
N CYS A 30 -19.40 -22.61 18.21
CA CYS A 30 -19.13 -21.90 19.47
C CYS A 30 -18.67 -22.82 20.60
N THR A 31 -18.88 -24.13 20.47
CA THR A 31 -18.49 -25.12 21.48
C THR A 31 -17.01 -25.43 21.41
N ILE A 32 -16.45 -25.52 20.19
CA ILE A 32 -15.02 -25.79 19.96
C ILE A 32 -14.21 -24.52 19.69
N GLY A 33 -14.86 -23.41 19.35
CA GLY A 33 -14.22 -22.13 19.08
C GLY A 33 -13.55 -22.01 17.70
N ASN A 34 -14.00 -22.79 16.71
CA ASN A 34 -13.40 -22.87 15.38
C ASN A 34 -14.45 -22.90 14.27
N TYR A 35 -14.02 -22.65 13.03
CA TYR A 35 -14.80 -22.96 11.85
C TYR A 35 -14.87 -24.47 11.60
N ILE A 36 -16.02 -24.93 11.12
CA ILE A 36 -16.23 -26.34 10.76
C ILE A 36 -15.82 -26.65 9.31
N SER A 37 -15.58 -25.62 8.50
CA SER A 37 -15.09 -25.74 7.13
C SER A 37 -13.71 -25.10 6.97
N GLN A 38 -12.92 -25.66 6.06
CA GLN A 38 -11.61 -25.14 5.69
C GLN A 38 -11.74 -23.72 5.11
N ASP A 39 -10.78 -22.84 5.40
CA ASP A 39 -10.72 -21.51 4.79
C ASP A 39 -10.70 -21.61 3.24
N PRO A 40 -11.70 -21.04 2.53
CA PRO A 40 -11.78 -21.08 1.08
C PRO A 40 -10.59 -20.46 0.36
N ILE A 41 -9.89 -19.52 1.02
CA ILE A 41 -8.67 -18.88 0.49
C ILE A 41 -7.39 -19.46 1.12
N GLY A 42 -7.52 -20.50 1.93
CA GLY A 42 -6.42 -21.21 2.57
C GLY A 42 -5.51 -20.27 3.37
N LEU A 43 -4.19 -20.42 3.19
CA LEU A 43 -3.20 -19.60 3.91
C LEU A 43 -3.18 -18.13 3.46
N MET A 44 -3.88 -17.76 2.37
CA MET A 44 -3.95 -16.36 1.93
C MET A 44 -4.72 -15.48 2.93
N GLY A 45 -5.58 -16.07 3.77
CA GLY A 45 -6.28 -15.40 4.86
C GLY A 45 -5.39 -14.96 6.03
N LYS A 46 -4.10 -15.36 6.00
CA LYS A 46 -3.08 -15.14 7.05
C LYS A 46 -3.42 -15.78 8.39
N ASN A 47 -4.40 -16.68 8.44
CA ASN A 47 -4.62 -17.51 9.60
C ASN A 47 -3.62 -18.68 9.61
N PRO A 48 -2.88 -18.94 10.70
CA PRO A 48 -1.97 -20.07 10.79
C PRO A 48 -2.67 -21.43 10.70
N THR A 49 -3.99 -21.47 10.89
CA THR A 49 -4.80 -22.69 10.84
C THR A 49 -5.93 -22.55 9.83
N PHE A 50 -6.25 -23.62 9.11
CA PHE A 50 -7.32 -23.59 8.11
C PHE A 50 -8.73 -23.46 8.71
N TYR A 51 -8.89 -23.83 9.98
CA TYR A 51 -10.18 -23.87 10.68
C TYR A 51 -10.29 -22.81 11.77
N GLY A 52 -9.21 -22.07 12.07
CA GLY A 52 -9.23 -21.12 13.18
C GLY A 52 -10.12 -19.92 12.92
N TYR A 53 -10.79 -19.44 13.97
CA TYR A 53 -11.54 -18.18 13.93
C TYR A 53 -10.62 -16.95 14.02
N VAL A 54 -10.11 -16.64 15.21
CA VAL A 54 -9.13 -15.59 15.47
C VAL A 54 -8.17 -16.05 16.57
N HIS A 55 -7.02 -15.40 16.71
CA HIS A 55 -6.05 -15.72 17.77
C HIS A 55 -6.56 -15.36 19.17
N ASP A 56 -7.25 -14.22 19.31
CA ASP A 56 -7.84 -13.77 20.58
C ASP A 56 -9.22 -13.14 20.31
N SER A 57 -10.28 -13.84 20.70
CA SER A 57 -11.68 -13.41 20.49
C SER A 57 -12.09 -12.18 21.31
N ASN A 58 -11.29 -11.77 22.30
CA ASN A 58 -11.57 -10.56 23.09
C ASN A 58 -11.11 -9.28 22.38
N SER A 59 -10.14 -9.39 21.47
CA SER A 59 -9.55 -8.24 20.78
C SER A 59 -9.73 -8.30 19.26
N TRP A 60 -9.93 -9.48 18.67
CA TRP A 60 -9.97 -9.69 17.23
C TRP A 60 -11.32 -10.23 16.77
N VAL A 61 -11.67 -9.90 15.53
CA VAL A 61 -12.86 -10.39 14.84
C VAL A 61 -12.49 -10.72 13.39
N ASP A 62 -12.95 -11.87 12.89
CA ASP A 62 -12.91 -12.20 11.45
C ASP A 62 -14.25 -11.85 10.81
N VAL A 63 -14.39 -10.59 10.38
CA VAL A 63 -15.66 -10.02 9.88
C VAL A 63 -16.20 -10.72 8.63
N PHE A 64 -15.32 -11.36 7.86
CA PHE A 64 -15.71 -12.02 6.61
C PHE A 64 -15.71 -13.53 6.72
N GLY A 65 -15.07 -14.12 7.72
CA GLY A 65 -14.80 -15.55 7.68
C GLY A 65 -13.71 -15.90 6.69
N LEU A 66 -12.74 -15.02 6.44
CA LEU A 66 -11.66 -15.25 5.46
C LEU A 66 -10.31 -14.67 5.89
N THR A 67 -10.28 -13.73 6.83
CA THR A 67 -9.00 -13.14 7.21
C THR A 67 -9.03 -12.60 8.62
N ILE A 68 -8.00 -12.97 9.37
CA ILE A 68 -7.75 -12.45 10.72
C ILE A 68 -7.09 -11.06 10.69
N ASP A 69 -6.89 -10.48 9.50
CA ASP A 69 -6.14 -9.23 9.28
C ASP A 69 -6.90 -7.94 9.63
N ALA A 70 -7.93 -8.04 10.48
CA ALA A 70 -8.65 -6.86 10.97
C ALA A 70 -7.77 -5.99 11.90
N TYR A 71 -6.82 -6.60 12.63
CA TYR A 71 -5.99 -5.89 13.62
C TYR A 71 -4.50 -5.78 13.21
N GLY A 72 -3.81 -6.88 12.91
CA GLY A 72 -2.36 -6.87 12.64
C GLY A 72 -1.94 -6.01 11.43
N GLY A 73 -2.69 -6.08 10.34
CA GLY A 73 -2.51 -5.23 9.18
C GLY A 73 -2.91 -3.78 9.44
N TYR A 74 -3.87 -3.52 10.33
CA TYR A 74 -4.25 -2.14 10.67
C TYR A 74 -3.10 -1.39 11.36
N PHE A 75 -2.49 -1.95 12.41
CA PHE A 75 -1.39 -1.28 13.11
C PHE A 75 -0.16 -1.09 12.25
N SER A 76 0.22 -2.08 11.44
CA SER A 76 1.33 -1.95 10.49
C SER A 76 1.07 -0.87 9.42
N ARG A 77 -0.13 -0.85 8.82
CA ARG A 77 -0.53 0.22 7.87
C ARG A 77 -0.59 1.60 8.55
N LYS A 78 -1.06 1.67 9.80
CA LYS A 78 -1.10 2.90 10.59
C LYS A 78 0.32 3.39 10.89
N ALA A 79 1.21 2.50 11.34
CA ALA A 79 2.61 2.81 11.62
C ALA A 79 3.31 3.34 10.37
N LEU A 80 3.14 2.69 9.21
CA LEU A 80 3.69 3.15 7.94
C LEU A 80 3.15 4.53 7.53
N ARG A 81 1.84 4.77 7.68
CA ARG A 81 1.25 6.10 7.41
C ARG A 81 1.84 7.17 8.32
N THR A 82 2.05 6.87 9.60
CA THR A 82 2.71 7.78 10.54
C THR A 82 4.16 8.04 10.14
N GLU A 83 4.90 7.00 9.70
CA GLU A 83 6.27 7.12 9.20
C GLU A 83 6.33 8.05 7.97
N ILE A 84 5.47 7.85 6.98
CA ILE A 84 5.34 8.71 5.78
C ILE A 84 4.95 10.16 6.15
N HIS A 85 4.07 10.30 7.14
CA HIS A 85 3.60 11.61 7.60
C HIS A 85 4.75 12.41 8.22
N ASN A 86 5.54 11.76 9.07
CA ASN A 86 6.61 12.40 9.85
C ASN A 86 7.96 12.44 9.12
N ALA A 87 8.10 11.70 8.01
CA ALA A 87 9.32 11.71 7.22
C ALA A 87 9.63 13.12 6.69
N LYS A 88 10.91 13.49 6.80
CA LYS A 88 11.46 14.74 6.28
C LYS A 88 11.42 14.68 4.76
N ARG A 89 10.85 15.74 4.17
CA ARG A 89 10.84 15.94 2.72
C ARG A 89 11.97 16.89 2.33
N PRO A 90 12.61 16.69 1.18
CA PRO A 90 13.61 17.59 0.67
C PRO A 90 12.99 18.97 0.38
N THR A 91 13.66 20.03 0.83
CA THR A 91 13.24 21.41 0.55
C THR A 91 13.84 21.88 -0.77
N LYS A 92 13.09 22.65 -1.57
CA LYS A 92 13.57 23.29 -2.80
C LYS A 92 14.84 24.10 -2.50
N GLY A 93 15.92 23.83 -3.23
CA GLY A 93 17.24 24.46 -3.00
C GLY A 93 18.21 23.67 -2.09
N SER A 94 17.79 22.53 -1.54
CA SER A 94 18.70 21.64 -0.81
C SER A 94 19.57 20.81 -1.77
N SER A 95 20.83 20.55 -1.39
CA SER A 95 21.78 19.71 -2.16
C SER A 95 21.43 18.20 -2.16
N MET A 96 20.21 17.85 -1.75
CA MET A 96 19.78 16.45 -1.66
C MET A 96 19.46 15.89 -3.04
N HIS A 97 19.78 14.60 -3.23
CA HIS A 97 19.53 13.84 -4.47
C HIS A 97 18.11 14.04 -5.01
N ALA A 98 17.12 14.13 -4.14
CA ALA A 98 15.73 14.31 -4.52
C ALA A 98 15.42 15.61 -5.27
N THR A 99 16.15 16.71 -4.99
CA THR A 99 15.88 18.01 -5.58
C THR A 99 16.09 18.00 -7.09
N LYS A 100 16.96 17.14 -7.62
CA LYS A 100 17.27 17.08 -9.06
C LYS A 100 16.06 16.68 -9.92
N HIS A 101 15.12 15.92 -9.35
CA HIS A 101 13.94 15.43 -10.07
C HIS A 101 12.88 16.51 -10.30
N ILE A 102 12.95 17.64 -9.56
CA ILE A 102 11.95 18.70 -9.57
C ILE A 102 12.48 20.04 -10.12
N GLN A 103 13.64 20.02 -10.78
CA GLN A 103 14.33 21.23 -11.26
C GLN A 103 13.91 21.69 -12.65
N ALA A 104 13.16 20.88 -13.39
CA ALA A 104 12.81 21.20 -14.78
C ALA A 104 11.96 22.46 -14.88
N THR A 105 12.29 23.31 -15.84
CA THR A 105 11.61 24.59 -16.09
C THR A 105 10.65 24.52 -17.29
N SER A 106 10.86 23.58 -18.20
CA SER A 106 10.00 23.29 -19.35
C SER A 106 9.86 21.78 -19.56
N MET A 107 8.91 21.38 -20.41
CA MET A 107 8.75 19.96 -20.76
C MET A 107 9.97 19.39 -21.50
N ASP A 108 10.57 20.19 -22.39
CA ASP A 108 11.78 19.78 -23.12
C ASP A 108 12.98 19.64 -22.18
N ASP A 109 13.12 20.56 -21.21
CA ASP A 109 14.15 20.49 -20.16
C ASP A 109 13.95 19.26 -19.26
N ALA A 110 12.71 18.93 -18.89
CA ALA A 110 12.40 17.70 -18.15
C ALA A 110 12.80 16.43 -18.93
N MET A 111 12.48 16.39 -20.22
CA MET A 111 12.84 15.27 -21.10
C MET A 111 14.36 15.15 -21.25
N GLU A 112 15.05 16.26 -21.52
CA GLU A 112 16.50 16.28 -21.72
C GLU A 112 17.24 15.82 -20.45
N ARG A 113 16.87 16.34 -19.27
CA ARG A 113 17.41 15.89 -17.97
C ARG A 113 17.19 14.40 -17.72
N SER A 114 16.05 13.88 -18.16
CA SER A 114 15.72 12.46 -18.08
C SER A 114 16.68 11.57 -18.87
N ILE A 115 17.25 12.09 -19.96
CA ILE A 115 18.21 11.38 -20.83
C ILE A 115 19.65 11.66 -20.38
N LYS A 116 19.97 12.92 -20.07
CA LYS A 116 21.30 13.43 -19.70
C LYS A 116 21.16 14.48 -18.59
N GLY A 117 20.99 14.02 -17.36
CA GLY A 117 20.96 14.84 -16.16
C GLY A 117 22.34 15.33 -15.74
N ALA A 118 22.47 15.72 -14.47
CA ALA A 118 23.72 16.29 -13.95
C ALA A 118 24.91 15.34 -14.14
N GLY A 119 26.00 15.83 -14.74
CA GLY A 119 27.19 15.03 -15.03
C GLY A 119 27.01 13.98 -16.13
N GLY A 120 26.00 14.13 -17.01
CA GLY A 120 25.80 13.29 -18.19
C GLY A 120 25.14 11.94 -17.92
N LYS A 121 24.63 11.70 -16.70
CA LYS A 121 23.92 10.48 -16.33
C LYS A 121 22.40 10.71 -16.46
N PRO A 122 21.61 9.73 -16.93
CA PRO A 122 20.15 9.86 -16.96
C PRO A 122 19.58 10.10 -15.56
N GLU A 123 18.73 11.12 -15.41
CA GLU A 123 18.08 11.44 -14.13
C GLU A 123 16.59 11.69 -14.36
N ALA A 124 15.73 10.78 -13.88
CA ALA A 124 14.29 10.94 -14.00
C ALA A 124 13.83 12.35 -13.59
N SER A 125 12.85 12.93 -14.28
CA SER A 125 12.46 14.32 -14.07
C SER A 125 10.95 14.45 -14.10
N TYR A 126 10.37 15.12 -13.11
CA TYR A 126 8.96 15.44 -13.10
C TYR A 126 8.64 16.50 -14.15
N PHE A 127 7.39 16.53 -14.59
CA PHE A 127 6.90 17.67 -15.35
C PHE A 127 6.96 18.94 -14.49
N PRO A 128 7.24 20.11 -15.09
CA PRO A 128 7.39 21.36 -14.33
C PRO A 128 6.14 21.75 -13.53
N ASP A 129 4.95 21.45 -14.04
CA ASP A 129 3.67 21.69 -13.37
C ASP A 129 3.52 20.82 -12.11
N VAL A 130 3.83 19.52 -12.21
CA VAL A 130 3.84 18.60 -11.06
C VAL A 130 4.88 19.03 -10.02
N ALA A 131 6.08 19.40 -10.47
CA ALA A 131 7.18 19.82 -9.61
C ALA A 131 6.93 21.16 -8.90
N ASN A 132 6.26 22.11 -9.54
CA ASN A 132 6.00 23.43 -8.97
C ASN A 132 4.67 23.53 -8.21
N ASN A 133 3.68 22.69 -8.53
CA ASN A 133 2.37 22.73 -7.91
C ASN A 133 2.30 21.90 -6.62
N ASN A 134 2.92 22.43 -5.56
CA ASN A 134 2.86 21.84 -4.22
C ASN A 134 3.30 20.37 -4.17
N PHE A 135 4.48 20.11 -4.75
CA PHE A 135 5.05 18.77 -4.90
C PHE A 135 5.04 17.94 -3.62
N ASN A 136 5.37 18.55 -2.47
CA ASN A 136 5.39 17.85 -1.19
C ASN A 136 4.02 17.27 -0.81
N ASN A 137 2.92 17.98 -1.12
CA ASN A 137 1.58 17.47 -0.89
C ASN A 137 1.21 16.37 -1.90
N PHE A 138 1.61 16.53 -3.17
CA PHE A 138 1.43 15.50 -4.18
C PHE A 138 2.14 14.18 -3.79
N GLU A 139 3.42 14.25 -3.42
CA GLU A 139 4.20 13.09 -2.96
C GLU A 139 3.59 12.45 -1.71
N LYS A 140 3.11 13.26 -0.75
CA LYS A 140 2.45 12.76 0.46
C LYS A 140 1.19 11.97 0.12
N THR A 141 0.34 12.50 -0.76
CA THR A 141 -0.89 11.83 -1.20
C THR A 141 -0.56 10.54 -1.96
N ALA A 142 0.39 10.61 -2.90
CA ALA A 142 0.85 9.44 -3.66
C ALA A 142 1.38 8.32 -2.74
N ALA A 143 2.14 8.68 -1.70
CA ALA A 143 2.65 7.73 -0.72
C ALA A 143 1.53 7.06 0.08
N PHE A 144 0.52 7.82 0.51
CA PHE A 144 -0.63 7.27 1.22
C PHE A 144 -1.49 6.35 0.36
N ASP A 145 -1.70 6.70 -0.91
CA ASP A 145 -2.45 5.87 -1.84
C ASP A 145 -1.71 4.56 -2.14
N ALA A 146 -0.40 4.63 -2.41
CA ALA A 146 0.42 3.43 -2.60
C ALA A 146 0.40 2.52 -1.36
N ALA A 147 0.52 3.11 -0.16
CA ALA A 147 0.43 2.37 1.10
C ALA A 147 -0.95 1.73 1.32
N ARG A 148 -2.03 2.44 0.96
CA ARG A 148 -3.42 1.94 1.06
C ARG A 148 -3.65 0.75 0.13
N ASN A 149 -3.06 0.78 -1.06
CA ASN A 149 -3.18 -0.27 -2.07
C ASN A 149 -2.21 -1.46 -1.84
N GLY A 150 -1.40 -1.41 -0.78
CA GLY A 150 -0.44 -2.48 -0.49
C GLY A 150 0.75 -2.53 -1.44
N ASN A 151 1.01 -1.45 -2.19
CA ASN A 151 2.14 -1.32 -3.13
C ASN A 151 3.41 -0.88 -2.39
N VAL A 152 3.74 -1.59 -1.31
CA VAL A 152 4.87 -1.31 -0.41
C VAL A 152 5.84 -2.46 -0.48
N ILE A 153 7.12 -2.15 -0.66
CA ILE A 153 8.19 -3.13 -0.80
C ILE A 153 9.30 -2.81 0.19
N GLU A 154 9.63 -3.79 1.03
CA GLU A 154 10.69 -3.69 2.03
C GLU A 154 12.03 -4.17 1.43
N ARG A 155 13.12 -3.42 1.67
CA ARG A 155 14.49 -3.78 1.22
C ARG A 155 15.43 -4.20 2.34
N GLY A 156 14.91 -4.39 3.55
CA GLY A 156 15.73 -4.61 4.75
C GLY A 156 16.35 -3.31 5.30
N GLY A 157 16.85 -3.37 6.52
CA GLY A 157 17.39 -2.19 7.21
C GLY A 157 16.38 -1.07 7.48
N GLY A 158 15.07 -1.37 7.47
CA GLY A 158 13.99 -0.40 7.65
C GLY A 158 13.60 0.38 6.39
N ASN A 159 14.34 0.20 5.29
CA ASN A 159 14.11 0.91 4.04
C ASN A 159 12.91 0.33 3.28
N LYS A 160 12.05 1.22 2.82
CA LYS A 160 10.83 0.87 2.07
C LYS A 160 10.77 1.70 0.81
N PHE A 161 10.23 1.12 -0.25
CA PHE A 161 9.78 1.91 -1.38
C PHE A 161 8.33 1.59 -1.71
N LEU A 162 7.63 2.61 -2.17
CA LEU A 162 6.24 2.54 -2.56
C LEU A 162 6.13 2.84 -4.05
N ILE A 163 5.24 2.12 -4.73
CA ILE A 163 4.97 2.34 -6.14
C ILE A 163 3.59 2.96 -6.30
N TYR A 164 3.57 4.14 -6.91
CA TYR A 164 2.35 4.88 -7.19
C TYR A 164 2.16 5.05 -8.69
N GLU A 165 0.92 4.84 -9.13
CA GLU A 165 0.46 5.09 -10.49
C GLU A 165 -0.49 6.29 -10.45
N HIS A 166 -0.13 7.35 -11.15
CA HIS A 166 -0.98 8.52 -11.29
C HIS A 166 -2.07 8.26 -12.34
N LYS A 167 -3.34 8.27 -11.90
CA LYS A 167 -4.48 7.90 -12.76
C LYS A 167 -4.89 8.99 -13.75
N ALA A 168 -4.59 10.27 -13.47
CA ALA A 168 -5.00 11.37 -14.33
C ALA A 168 -4.06 11.60 -15.53
N GLY A 169 -2.90 10.94 -15.59
CA GLY A 169 -1.99 11.04 -16.72
C GLY A 169 -0.53 10.93 -16.31
N ASP A 170 0.35 11.23 -17.25
CA ASP A 170 1.80 11.20 -17.03
C ASP A 170 2.22 12.34 -16.07
N ILE A 171 3.32 12.11 -15.35
CA ILE A 171 3.81 13.01 -14.30
C ILE A 171 5.25 13.44 -14.53
N GLY A 172 5.93 12.85 -15.50
CA GLY A 172 7.35 13.07 -15.73
C GLY A 172 7.92 12.19 -16.81
N PHE A 173 9.25 12.20 -16.89
CA PHE A 173 10.05 11.41 -17.81
C PHE A 173 11.02 10.49 -17.05
N ASN A 174 11.23 9.30 -17.59
CA ASN A 174 12.32 8.41 -17.21
C ASN A 174 13.05 7.93 -18.48
N ASN A 175 14.35 8.21 -18.59
CA ASN A 175 15.15 7.93 -19.80
C ASN A 175 14.53 8.49 -21.09
N GLY A 176 13.95 9.70 -21.02
CA GLY A 176 13.30 10.37 -22.15
C GLY A 176 11.89 9.89 -22.49
N VAL A 177 11.40 8.83 -21.84
CA VAL A 177 10.05 8.30 -22.04
C VAL A 177 9.12 8.87 -20.97
N ARG A 178 7.94 9.33 -21.39
CA ARG A 178 6.89 9.78 -20.45
C ARG A 178 6.44 8.64 -19.56
N THR A 179 6.12 8.95 -18.31
CA THR A 179 5.61 7.96 -17.37
C THR A 179 4.63 8.58 -16.40
N ARG A 180 3.64 7.78 -16.01
CA ARG A 180 2.68 8.05 -14.92
C ARG A 180 3.06 7.37 -13.61
N PHE A 181 4.15 6.61 -13.60
CA PHE A 181 4.59 5.83 -12.44
C PHE A 181 5.68 6.58 -11.69
N MET A 182 5.60 6.55 -10.36
CA MET A 182 6.68 7.02 -9.49
C MET A 182 7.10 5.93 -8.51
N ARG A 183 8.37 5.97 -8.14
CA ARG A 183 8.90 5.30 -6.96
C ARG A 183 9.07 6.33 -5.86
N ILE A 184 8.56 5.99 -4.68
CA ILE A 184 8.69 6.79 -3.47
C ILE A 184 9.59 6.01 -2.53
N GLU A 185 10.74 6.55 -2.18
CA GLU A 185 11.72 5.93 -1.30
C GLU A 185 11.63 6.52 0.10
N LEU A 186 11.41 5.65 1.08
CA LEU A 186 11.41 5.95 2.49
C LEU A 186 12.61 5.26 3.13
N THR A 187 13.62 6.06 3.47
CA THR A 187 14.88 5.59 4.06
C THR A 187 15.07 6.24 5.41
N SER A 188 15.07 5.43 6.48
CA SER A 188 15.09 5.85 7.88
C SER A 188 13.99 6.87 8.23
N TYR A 189 14.24 8.16 7.97
CA TYR A 189 13.33 9.28 8.28
C TYR A 189 13.19 10.28 7.14
N THR A 190 13.71 9.97 5.96
CA THR A 190 13.65 10.86 4.80
C THR A 190 12.83 10.19 3.72
N ILE A 191 11.93 10.95 3.12
CA ILE A 191 11.10 10.51 2.00
C ILE A 191 11.41 11.38 0.79
N HIS A 192 11.56 10.73 -0.36
CA HIS A 192 11.61 11.40 -1.64
C HIS A 192 11.07 10.50 -2.73
N SER A 193 10.78 11.08 -3.89
CA SER A 193 10.21 10.35 -5.01
C SER A 193 10.81 10.78 -6.33
N HIS A 194 10.71 9.89 -7.31
CA HIS A 194 11.08 10.17 -8.69
C HIS A 194 10.24 9.35 -9.67
N PRO A 195 10.05 9.83 -10.91
CA PRO A 195 9.41 9.04 -11.95
C PRO A 195 10.22 7.77 -12.26
N ILE A 196 9.52 6.70 -12.64
CA ILE A 196 10.13 5.42 -13.06
C ILE A 196 9.48 4.90 -14.33
N SER A 197 10.17 4.04 -15.06
CA SER A 197 9.58 3.38 -16.22
C SER A 197 8.39 2.50 -15.82
N GLU A 198 7.41 2.36 -16.71
CA GLU A 198 6.30 1.44 -16.52
C GLU A 198 6.78 -0.01 -16.36
N ALA A 199 7.78 -0.42 -17.16
CA ALA A 199 8.39 -1.73 -17.07
C ALA A 199 8.96 -2.01 -15.68
N ASP A 200 9.59 -1.03 -15.03
CA ASP A 200 10.07 -1.16 -13.66
C ASP A 200 8.94 -1.15 -12.64
N ALA A 201 7.93 -0.30 -12.82
CA ALA A 201 6.77 -0.26 -11.92
C ALA A 201 6.03 -1.60 -11.88
N ARG A 202 5.81 -2.22 -13.04
CA ARG A 202 5.14 -3.50 -13.20
C ARG A 202 5.85 -4.68 -12.51
N LYS A 203 7.16 -4.59 -12.28
CA LYS A 203 7.90 -5.60 -11.50
C LYS A 203 7.43 -5.69 -10.04
N TYR A 204 6.81 -4.62 -9.52
CA TYR A 204 6.45 -4.49 -8.11
C TYR A 204 4.95 -4.40 -7.87
N LEU A 205 4.17 -3.91 -8.84
CA LEU A 205 2.71 -3.88 -8.75
C LEU A 205 2.15 -5.30 -8.88
N LYS A 206 1.44 -5.76 -7.84
CA LYS A 206 0.76 -7.07 -7.87
C LYS A 206 -0.44 -7.00 -8.82
N GLY A 207 -0.57 -7.97 -9.74
CA GLY A 207 -1.75 -8.12 -10.60
C GLY A 207 -1.64 -7.56 -12.03
N CYS A 208 -0.45 -7.18 -12.50
CA CYS A 208 -0.19 -7.04 -13.92
C CYS A 208 0.37 -8.37 -14.45
N ASP A 209 -0.52 -9.22 -14.95
CA ASP A 209 -0.31 -10.45 -15.72
C ASP A 209 0.83 -11.39 -15.28
N LYS A 210 0.45 -12.48 -14.61
CA LYS A 210 1.10 -13.78 -14.74
C LYS A 210 0.09 -14.78 -15.25
#